data_AF-A0A835IYC3-F1
#
_entry.id   AF-A0A835IYC3-F1
#
_cell.length_a   1.000
_cell.length_b   1.000
_cell.length_c   1.000
_cell.angle_alpha   90.00
_cell.angle_beta   90.00
_cell.angle_gamma   90.00
#
_symmetry.space_group_name_H-M   'P 1'
#
loop_
_entity.id
_entity.type
_entity.pdbx_description
1 polymer ?
#
loop_
_entity_poly.entity_id
_entity_poly.type
_entity_poly.pdbx_seq_one_letter_code
_entity_poly.pdbx_strand_id
1 'polypeptide(L)'
;MQVLPVKISRVLPQAVVPVVLTCRNKIWKMNYLGEGSSHKRFDSGWKNFVVDNKLKVGDGCVFELTECTTDCIKFRVQFLDGELPPNFADRVDGKSSASPIVID
;
A
#
# COMPACT_ATOMS: atom_id res chain seq x y z
N MET A 1 4.17 8.28 9.31
CA MET A 1 2.71 8.15 9.11
C MET A 1 2.46 8.02 7.62
N GLN A 2 1.61 7.09 7.18
CA GLN A 2 1.29 6.93 5.75
C GLN A 2 0.14 7.85 5.36
N VAL A 3 0.36 8.73 4.38
CA VAL A 3 -0.68 9.57 3.79
C VAL A 3 -1.35 8.82 2.63
N LEU A 4 -2.67 8.89 2.55
CA LEU A 4 -3.44 8.29 1.47
C LEU A 4 -3.59 9.27 0.30
N PRO A 5 -3.49 8.81 -0.96
CA PRO A 5 -3.69 9.66 -2.13
C PRO A 5 -5.03 10.40 -2.15
N VAL A 6 -5.06 11.61 -2.71
CA VAL A 6 -6.25 12.48 -2.76
C VAL A 6 -7.44 11.85 -3.50
N LYS A 7 -7.19 10.92 -4.43
CA LYS A 7 -8.26 10.23 -5.17
C LYS A 7 -9.01 9.19 -4.32
N ILE A 8 -8.32 8.50 -3.39
CA ILE A 8 -8.90 7.48 -2.50
C ILE A 8 -9.34 8.05 -1.14
N SER A 9 -8.82 9.22 -0.78
CA SER A 9 -9.63 10.25 -0.11
C SER A 9 -10.95 10.46 -0.88
N ARG A 10 -11.88 11.38 -0.63
CA ARG A 10 -13.22 11.40 -1.30
C ARG A 10 -14.13 10.16 -1.07
N VAL A 11 -13.72 8.93 -1.38
CA VAL A 11 -14.52 7.70 -1.17
C VAL A 11 -14.46 7.21 0.27
N LEU A 12 -13.38 7.52 1.00
CA LEU A 12 -13.24 7.15 2.41
C LEU A 12 -14.04 8.10 3.33
N PRO A 13 -14.50 7.63 4.50
CA PRO A 13 -15.26 8.43 5.47
C PRO A 13 -14.53 9.70 5.93
N GLN A 14 -15.29 10.69 6.41
CA GLN A 14 -14.79 11.90 7.07
C GLN A 14 -14.87 11.76 8.59
N ALA A 15 -14.33 10.66 9.10
CA ALA A 15 -14.34 10.31 10.52
C ALA A 15 -13.07 9.52 10.87
N VAL A 16 -12.81 9.38 12.17
CA VAL A 16 -11.86 8.38 12.67
C VAL A 16 -12.55 7.02 12.64
N VAL A 17 -12.01 6.08 11.87
CA VAL A 17 -12.62 4.75 11.65
C VAL A 17 -11.55 3.68 11.82
N PRO A 18 -11.85 2.55 12.48
CA PRO A 18 -10.96 1.39 12.49
C PRO A 18 -10.62 0.93 11.07
N VAL A 19 -9.36 0.60 10.82
CA VAL A 19 -8.92 0.02 9.55
C VAL A 19 -8.20 -1.30 9.78
N VAL A 20 -8.50 -2.26 8.92
CA VAL A 20 -7.90 -3.59 8.91
C VAL A 20 -7.14 -3.79 7.61
N LEU A 21 -5.84 -4.03 7.71
CA LEU A 21 -5.01 -4.43 6.57
C LEU A 21 -4.83 -5.95 6.59
N THR A 22 -5.05 -6.61 5.46
CA THR A 22 -4.73 -8.03 5.26
C THR A 22 -3.63 -8.19 4.24
N CYS A 23 -2.50 -8.81 4.60
CA CYS A 23 -1.37 -9.05 3.71
C CYS A 23 -0.71 -10.39 4.06
N ARG A 24 -0.40 -11.22 3.06
CA ARG A 24 0.26 -12.53 3.25
C ARG A 24 -0.37 -13.38 4.38
N ASN A 25 -1.71 -13.44 4.42
CA ASN A 25 -2.52 -14.14 5.44
C ASN A 25 -2.36 -13.63 6.89
N LYS A 26 -1.80 -12.44 7.07
CA LYS A 26 -1.71 -11.74 8.36
C LYS A 26 -2.61 -10.51 8.37
N ILE A 27 -2.95 -10.06 9.58
CA ILE A 27 -3.88 -8.96 9.82
C ILE A 27 -3.23 -7.90 10.70
N TRP A 28 -3.38 -6.64 10.32
CA TRP A 28 -2.97 -5.48 11.11
C TRP A 28 -4.16 -4.56 11.34
N LYS A 29 -4.40 -4.20 12.60
CA LYS A 29 -5.46 -3.28 13.01
C LYS A 29 -4.84 -1.94 13.40
N MET A 30 -5.41 -0.86 12.90
CA MET A 30 -4.99 0.51 13.20
C MET A 30 -6.17 1.46 12.97
N ASN A 31 -6.00 2.76 13.15
CA ASN A 31 -7.04 3.73 12.82
C ASN A 31 -6.73 4.48 11.53
N TYR A 32 -7.76 4.67 10.74
CA TYR A 32 -7.81 5.66 9.68
C TYR A 32 -8.25 7.00 10.28
N LEU A 33 -7.46 8.04 10.03
CA LEU A 33 -7.67 9.41 10.52
C LEU A 33 -8.23 10.25 9.37
N GLY A 34 -9.55 10.26 9.24
CA GLY A 34 -10.26 10.98 8.18
C GLY A 34 -10.78 12.36 8.55
N GLU A 35 -10.74 12.72 9.83
CA GLU A 35 -11.31 13.97 10.36
C GLU A 35 -10.29 15.13 10.29
N GLY A 36 -10.79 16.36 10.07
CA GLY A 36 -10.09 17.62 10.34
C GLY A 36 -8.79 17.88 9.55
N SER A 37 -8.42 17.01 8.61
CA SER A 37 -7.16 17.13 7.88
C SER A 37 -7.36 17.10 6.36
N SER A 38 -6.59 17.92 5.65
CA SER A 38 -6.50 17.86 4.18
C SER A 38 -5.91 16.54 3.67
N HIS A 39 -5.21 15.81 4.56
CA HIS A 39 -4.48 14.59 4.25
C HIS A 39 -4.89 13.45 5.17
N LYS A 40 -5.81 12.63 4.65
CA LYS A 40 -6.22 11.36 5.25
C LYS A 40 -5.02 10.43 5.41
N ARG A 41 -4.91 9.77 6.55
CA ARG A 41 -3.73 8.97 6.91
C ARG A 41 -4.08 7.82 7.84
N PHE A 42 -3.14 6.88 7.96
CA PHE A 42 -3.15 5.91 9.06
C PHE A 42 -2.43 6.47 10.28
N ASP A 43 -2.86 6.05 11.47
CA ASP A 43 -2.24 6.42 12.74
C ASP A 43 -0.86 5.74 12.96
N SER A 44 -0.37 5.75 14.20
CA SER A 44 0.91 5.12 14.56
C SER A 44 0.96 3.61 14.33
N GLY A 45 -0.19 2.92 14.21
CA GLY A 45 -0.28 1.50 13.93
C GLY A 45 0.32 1.12 12.56
N TRP A 46 0.39 2.06 11.62
CA TRP A 46 1.10 1.88 10.35
C TRP A 46 2.56 1.44 10.54
N LYS A 47 3.24 1.94 11.59
CA LYS A 47 4.64 1.59 11.86
C LYS A 47 4.81 0.10 12.10
N ASN A 48 3.87 -0.54 12.79
CA ASN A 48 3.93 -1.97 13.06
C ASN A 48 3.80 -2.78 11.77
N PHE A 49 2.87 -2.39 10.89
CA PHE A 49 2.74 -2.99 9.56
C PHE A 49 4.04 -2.91 8.76
N VAL A 50 4.71 -1.75 8.76
CA VAL A 50 6.00 -1.55 8.07
C VAL A 50 7.09 -2.45 8.64
N VAL A 51 7.24 -2.48 9.97
CA VAL A 51 8.28 -3.26 10.65
C VAL A 51 8.07 -4.76 10.44
N ASP A 52 6.85 -5.26 10.61
CA ASP A 52 6.53 -6.68 10.49
C ASP A 52 6.72 -7.21 9.07
N ASN A 53 6.46 -6.37 8.06
CA ASN A 53 6.64 -6.71 6.66
C ASN A 53 8.02 -6.33 6.10
N LYS A 54 8.91 -5.78 6.94
CA LYS A 54 10.27 -5.34 6.58
C LYS A 54 10.30 -4.35 5.41
N LEU A 55 9.29 -3.48 5.32
CA LEU A 55 9.15 -2.52 4.24
C LEU A 55 10.22 -1.43 4.34
N LYS A 56 10.75 -1.05 3.19
CA LYS A 56 11.76 -0.02 2.99
C LYS A 56 11.25 1.06 2.05
N VAL A 57 11.93 2.21 2.07
CA VAL A 57 11.68 3.26 1.08
C VAL A 57 12.01 2.70 -0.30
N GLY A 58 11.07 2.82 -1.23
CA GLY A 58 11.17 2.26 -2.59
C GLY A 58 10.25 1.07 -2.82
N ASP A 59 9.80 0.38 -1.76
CA ASP A 59 8.89 -0.75 -1.90
C ASP A 59 7.49 -0.27 -2.33
N GLY A 60 6.94 -0.91 -3.36
CA GLY A 60 5.58 -0.65 -3.82
C GLY A 60 4.54 -1.45 -3.04
N CYS A 61 3.49 -0.79 -2.56
CA CYS A 61 2.34 -1.44 -1.93
C CYS A 61 1.06 -1.08 -2.70
N VAL A 62 0.27 -2.09 -3.08
CA VAL A 62 -1.07 -1.91 -3.65
C VAL A 62 -2.09 -2.13 -2.54
N PHE A 63 -2.98 -1.17 -2.36
CA PHE A 63 -4.10 -1.24 -1.44
C PHE A 63 -5.40 -1.42 -2.21
N GLU A 64 -6.06 -2.54 -1.99
CA GLU A 64 -7.37 -2.84 -2.54
C GLU A 64 -8.43 -2.69 -1.46
N LEU A 65 -9.35 -1.75 -1.64
CA LEU A 65 -10.45 -1.50 -0.71
C LEU A 65 -11.49 -2.61 -0.84
N THR A 66 -11.64 -3.42 0.21
CA THR A 66 -12.59 -4.55 0.22
C THR A 66 -13.84 -4.26 1.03
N GLU A 67 -13.79 -3.31 1.97
CA GLU A 67 -14.94 -2.84 2.74
C GLU A 67 -14.73 -1.38 3.14
N CYS A 68 -15.80 -0.58 3.07
CA CYS A 68 -15.78 0.82 3.46
C CYS A 68 -17.12 1.19 4.10
N THR A 69 -17.17 1.14 5.43
CA THR A 69 -18.34 1.55 6.22
C THR A 69 -17.92 2.62 7.24
N THR A 70 -18.90 3.17 7.97
CA THR A 70 -18.64 4.06 9.10
C THR A 70 -17.98 3.34 10.27
N ASP A 71 -18.14 2.01 10.34
CA ASP A 71 -17.71 1.21 11.49
C ASP A 71 -16.34 0.56 11.24
N CYS A 72 -16.01 0.30 9.97
CA CYS A 72 -14.76 -0.35 9.59
C CYS A 72 -14.37 -0.09 8.12
N ILE A 73 -13.08 0.05 7.88
CA ILE A 73 -12.47 0.03 6.56
C ILE A 73 -11.58 -1.21 6.46
N LYS A 74 -11.65 -1.95 5.36
CA LYS A 74 -10.77 -3.11 5.12
C LYS A 74 -10.01 -2.92 3.83
N PHE A 75 -8.70 -3.13 3.89
CA PHE A 75 -7.84 -3.20 2.72
C PHE A 75 -7.16 -4.56 2.64
N ARG A 76 -7.15 -5.14 1.44
CA ARG A 76 -6.19 -6.16 1.07
C ARG A 76 -4.94 -5.47 0.52
N VAL A 77 -3.77 -5.85 1.03
CA VAL A 77 -2.49 -5.25 0.64
C VAL A 77 -1.64 -6.30 -0.07
N GLN A 78 -1.05 -5.90 -1.19
CA GLN A 78 -0.11 -6.70 -1.97
C GLN A 78 1.17 -5.89 -2.18
N PHE A 79 2.31 -6.56 -2.15
CA PHE A 79 3.59 -5.94 -2.46
C PHE A 79 3.89 -6.10 -3.94
N LEU A 80 4.35 -5.01 -4.55
CA LEU A 80 4.93 -5.05 -5.89
C LEU A 80 6.38 -5.48 -5.72
N ASP A 81 6.67 -6.75 -5.98
CA ASP A 81 8.04 -7.11 -6.29
C ASP A 81 8.32 -6.51 -7.66
N GLY A 82 9.11 -5.44 -7.67
CA GLY A 82 9.67 -4.86 -8.90
C GLY A 82 10.70 -5.77 -9.56
N GLU A 83 10.77 -7.04 -9.17
CA GLU A 83 11.59 -8.02 -9.83
C GLU A 83 10.97 -8.38 -11.17
N LEU A 84 11.78 -8.23 -12.22
CA LEU A 84 11.47 -8.83 -13.50
C LEU A 84 11.34 -10.34 -13.28
N PRO A 85 10.35 -11.02 -13.90
CA PRO A 85 10.23 -12.44 -13.71
C PRO A 85 11.53 -13.13 -14.16
N PRO A 86 11.90 -14.30 -13.58
CA PRO A 86 13.25 -14.85 -13.68
C PRO A 86 13.77 -15.02 -15.12
N ASN A 87 12.85 -15.23 -16.07
CA ASN A 87 13.12 -15.31 -17.50
C ASN A 87 13.69 -14.02 -18.14
N PHE A 88 13.58 -12.88 -17.47
CA PHE A 88 14.12 -11.59 -17.92
C PHE A 88 15.41 -11.19 -17.19
N ALA A 89 15.65 -11.72 -15.97
CA ALA A 89 16.81 -11.37 -15.15
C ALA A 89 18.16 -11.72 -15.81
N ASP A 90 18.20 -12.80 -16.61
CA ASP A 90 19.41 -13.25 -17.28
C ASP A 90 19.72 -12.51 -18.59
N ARG A 91 18.75 -11.75 -19.14
CA ARG A 91 18.87 -11.20 -20.51
C ARG A 91 18.97 -9.68 -20.55
N VAL A 92 18.47 -8.98 -19.52
CA VAL A 92 18.37 -7.51 -19.54
C VAL A 92 18.53 -6.98 -18.11
N ASP A 93 19.60 -6.24 -17.84
CA ASP A 93 19.76 -5.56 -16.54
C ASP A 93 18.90 -4.30 -16.42
N GLY A 94 18.33 -3.83 -17.53
CA GLY A 94 17.44 -2.68 -17.63
C GLY A 94 18.11 -1.35 -17.26
N LYS A 95 19.46 -1.32 -17.16
CA LYS A 95 20.21 -0.16 -16.66
C LYS A 95 20.66 0.80 -17.74
N SER A 96 20.50 0.43 -19.01
CA SER A 96 20.93 1.21 -20.17
C SER A 96 19.81 1.34 -21.19
N SER A 97 19.75 2.50 -21.84
CA SER A 97 18.89 2.74 -23.00
C SER A 97 19.17 1.77 -24.16
N ALA A 98 20.36 1.15 -24.19
CA ALA A 98 20.74 0.14 -25.18
C ALA A 98 20.10 -1.25 -24.93
N SER A 99 19.55 -1.49 -23.74
CA SER A 99 18.95 -2.77 -23.35
C SER A 99 17.61 -2.56 -22.61
N PRO A 100 16.55 -2.07 -23.30
CA PRO A 100 15.27 -1.84 -22.67
C PRO A 100 14.49 -3.15 -22.42
N ILE A 101 13.67 -3.16 -21.37
CA ILE A 101 12.67 -4.23 -21.14
C ILE A 101 11.45 -3.89 -21.98
N VAL A 102 11.15 -4.73 -22.97
CA VAL A 102 9.97 -4.59 -23.83
C VAL A 102 8.82 -5.39 -23.22
N ILE A 103 7.69 -4.73 -22.99
CA ILE A 103 6.44 -5.34 -22.51
C ILE A 103 5.49 -5.32 -23.71
N ASP A 104 5.06 -6.50 -24.15
CA ASP A 104 4.10 -6.72 -25.25
C ASP A 104 2.65 -6.73 -24.72
#